data_AF-A0A971H8R2-F1
#
_entry.id   AF-A0A971H8R2-F1
#
_cell.length_a   1.000
_cell.length_b   1.000
_cell.length_c   1.000
_cell.angle_alpha   90.00
_cell.angle_beta   90.00
_cell.angle_gamma   90.00
#
_symmetry.space_group_name_H-M   'P 1'
#
loop_
_entity.id
_entity.type
_entity.pdbx_description
1 polymer ?
#
loop_
_entity_poly.entity_id
_entity_poly.type
_entity_poly.pdbx_seq_one_letter_code
_entity_poly.pdbx_strand_id
1 'polypeptide(L)'
;MIFESQLQIINGTWQAFERNLSRLLMYEGFINVRLVGQTGDHGADVTASKANKRWLFQAKHWRKPVGLAVVKETIDASYEYSASIPVIVSASGFESPVKEQQKMMMVGGIPLQLWDSDTLITRAKRLQDKCINSRPPRKYQEPAINEIVNAYFSNDENRALIVMATGLGKTFVAAESVRRIRETTKCKVLVCAHTNDLVYQLERAFWTFLKPSETTLIWNAYERPTTEQLDKTDYVFACVDSVSAWIQSGRELPEYGILLVDECHHVGSSMYNRVFETTGAGKKGSPFALGLTATPWRPDEVDLTAYFGQPRVSIDMVMGLNNGFLANVDYRMFTDNINWDSLKDIQGKSFSPKQINRTLFINQWDDAVVYQLRDAWKEQPNPRAIVFCGTIEHAIIMRDKINSLGFCNAEAIYSGASGGGYEPMSQFKRNRILSDFSEGIINVVCAVDIFNEGIDVPDVNILVFQRVTHSRRIFIQQLGRGLRISEGKDKVIVLDFVSDIRRFAAGISLKDSLSHSDTGSTRISLPNKVTFMKVGGEDPQTESFLRQWLDDVVAIEDSEDDASVLRFPPLLQGGKQ
;
A
#
# COMPACT_ATOMS: atom_id res chain seq x y z
N MET A 1 -0.60 21.51 -18.20
CA MET A 1 -1.15 21.91 -16.87
C MET A 1 -2.37 21.05 -16.52
N ILE A 2 -2.72 20.87 -15.24
CA ILE A 2 -4.02 20.26 -14.85
C ILE A 2 -5.14 21.15 -15.44
N PHE A 3 -6.08 20.56 -16.20
CA PHE A 3 -7.19 21.28 -16.84
C PHE A 3 -6.78 22.57 -17.59
N GLU A 4 -5.96 22.41 -18.62
CA GLU A 4 -5.39 23.51 -19.41
C GLU A 4 -6.41 24.15 -20.36
N SER A 5 -7.26 23.33 -20.98
CA SER A 5 -8.27 23.79 -21.94
C SER A 5 -9.49 22.87 -21.99
N GLN A 6 -10.61 23.38 -22.49
CA GLN A 6 -11.81 22.58 -22.73
C GLN A 6 -11.53 21.43 -23.72
N LEU A 7 -10.70 21.68 -24.74
CA LEU A 7 -10.32 20.66 -25.73
C LEU A 7 -9.55 19.50 -25.09
N GLN A 8 -8.59 19.81 -24.21
CA GLN A 8 -7.86 18.80 -23.46
C GLN A 8 -8.80 18.00 -22.55
N ILE A 9 -9.72 18.66 -21.86
CA ILE A 9 -10.73 18.00 -21.02
C ILE A 9 -11.54 17.02 -21.87
N ILE A 10 -12.14 17.47 -22.97
CA ILE A 10 -13.05 16.68 -23.80
C ILE A 10 -12.34 15.50 -24.48
N ASN A 11 -11.09 15.68 -24.92
CA ASN A 11 -10.32 14.63 -25.59
C ASN A 11 -9.66 13.63 -24.62
N GLY A 12 -9.67 13.91 -23.32
CA GLY A 12 -9.19 13.00 -22.29
C GLY A 12 -10.10 11.77 -22.09
N THR A 13 -9.64 10.84 -21.27
CA THR A 13 -10.48 9.73 -20.78
C THR A 13 -11.26 10.17 -19.54
N TRP A 14 -12.38 9.49 -19.25
CA TRP A 14 -13.13 9.74 -18.02
C TRP A 14 -12.30 9.44 -16.77
N GLN A 15 -11.45 8.41 -16.80
CA GLN A 15 -10.54 8.07 -15.70
C GLN A 15 -9.50 9.19 -15.46
N ALA A 16 -8.94 9.75 -16.54
CA ALA A 16 -8.03 10.89 -16.43
C ALA A 16 -8.75 12.14 -15.91
N PHE A 17 -10.02 12.33 -16.26
CA PHE A 17 -10.83 13.44 -15.76
C PHE A 17 -11.02 13.38 -14.25
N GLU A 18 -11.36 12.22 -13.69
CA GLU A 18 -11.53 12.01 -12.25
C GLU A 18 -10.20 12.13 -11.47
N ARG A 19 -9.10 11.61 -12.01
CA ARG A 19 -7.77 11.76 -11.42
C ARG A 19 -7.33 13.22 -11.39
N ASN A 20 -7.50 13.94 -12.50
CA ASN A 20 -7.19 15.37 -12.56
C ASN A 20 -8.07 16.20 -11.62
N LEU A 21 -9.34 15.83 -11.45
CA LEU A 21 -10.22 16.43 -10.44
C LEU A 21 -9.68 16.17 -9.03
N SER A 22 -9.33 14.93 -8.72
CA SER A 22 -8.76 14.56 -7.42
C SER A 22 -7.47 15.32 -7.12
N ARG A 23 -6.59 15.44 -8.12
CA ARG A 23 -5.35 16.20 -8.03
C ARG A 23 -5.61 17.70 -7.81
N LEU A 24 -6.55 18.30 -8.55
CA LEU A 24 -6.99 19.68 -8.34
C LEU A 24 -7.48 19.91 -6.90
N LEU A 25 -8.33 19.02 -6.38
CA LEU A 25 -8.85 19.11 -5.02
C LEU A 25 -7.72 19.08 -3.97
N MET A 26 -6.69 18.26 -4.16
CA MET A 26 -5.53 18.26 -3.28
C MET A 26 -4.80 19.62 -3.25
N TYR A 27 -4.57 20.25 -4.42
CA TYR A 27 -3.98 21.59 -4.48
C TYR A 27 -4.88 22.67 -3.87
N GLU A 28 -6.20 22.49 -3.91
CA GLU A 28 -7.15 23.38 -3.24
C GLU A 28 -7.28 23.12 -1.72
N GLY A 29 -6.44 22.25 -1.15
CA GLY A 29 -6.40 21.98 0.28
C GLY A 29 -7.51 21.05 0.79
N PHE A 30 -8.13 20.26 -0.08
CA PHE A 30 -8.96 19.14 0.37
C PHE A 30 -8.08 18.01 0.91
N ILE A 31 -8.55 17.34 1.95
CA ILE A 31 -7.91 16.17 2.56
C ILE A 31 -8.78 14.93 2.29
N ASN A 32 -8.23 13.73 2.52
CA ASN A 32 -8.95 12.46 2.30
C ASN A 32 -9.56 12.32 0.90
N VAL A 33 -8.95 12.93 -0.12
CA VAL A 33 -9.44 12.86 -1.51
C VAL A 33 -9.30 11.42 -2.03
N ARG A 34 -10.41 10.72 -2.30
CA ARG A 34 -10.44 9.32 -2.76
C ARG A 34 -11.28 9.19 -4.04
N LEU A 35 -10.73 8.47 -5.01
CA LEU A 35 -11.49 7.95 -6.15
C LEU A 35 -12.37 6.79 -5.68
N VAL A 36 -13.67 6.89 -5.92
CA VAL A 36 -14.66 5.88 -5.51
C VAL A 36 -15.50 5.36 -6.69
N GLY A 37 -15.51 6.08 -7.82
CA GLY A 37 -16.36 5.78 -8.98
C GLY A 37 -15.92 4.58 -9.81
N GLN A 38 -16.91 3.74 -10.18
CA GLN A 38 -16.85 2.57 -11.07
C GLN A 38 -18.26 2.10 -11.46
N THR A 39 -18.37 1.11 -12.35
CA THR A 39 -19.66 0.49 -12.72
C THR A 39 -20.51 0.13 -11.50
N GLY A 40 -21.67 0.78 -11.36
CA GLY A 40 -22.60 0.54 -10.25
C GLY A 40 -22.30 1.31 -8.96
N ASP A 41 -21.58 2.42 -9.03
CA ASP A 41 -21.22 3.29 -7.90
C ASP A 41 -22.34 4.22 -7.40
N HIS A 42 -23.54 4.09 -7.95
CA HIS A 42 -24.71 4.91 -7.61
C HIS A 42 -24.47 6.43 -7.74
N GLY A 43 -23.45 6.87 -8.48
CA GLY A 43 -23.19 8.27 -8.80
C GLY A 43 -22.17 8.98 -7.92
N ALA A 44 -21.30 8.27 -7.20
CA ALA A 44 -20.16 8.86 -6.50
C ALA A 44 -18.84 8.55 -7.24
N ASP A 45 -18.14 9.58 -7.73
CA ASP A 45 -16.86 9.39 -8.44
C ASP A 45 -15.65 9.74 -7.58
N VAL A 46 -15.73 10.85 -6.83
CA VAL A 46 -14.68 11.29 -5.89
C VAL A 46 -15.32 11.68 -4.56
N THR A 47 -14.69 11.30 -3.45
CA THR A 47 -15.00 11.84 -2.12
C THR A 47 -13.82 12.63 -1.59
N ALA A 48 -14.09 13.70 -0.85
CA ALA A 48 -13.05 14.49 -0.21
C ALA A 48 -13.58 15.17 1.05
N SER A 49 -12.68 15.62 1.92
CA SER A 49 -13.02 16.36 3.13
C SER A 49 -12.41 17.76 3.10
N LYS A 50 -13.19 18.77 3.45
CA LYS A 50 -12.71 20.15 3.61
C LYS A 50 -13.58 20.90 4.60
N ALA A 51 -12.94 21.61 5.52
CA ALA A 51 -13.60 22.34 6.60
C ALA A 51 -14.59 21.46 7.41
N ASN A 52 -14.15 20.26 7.80
CA ASN A 52 -14.93 19.25 8.55
C ASN A 52 -16.25 18.81 7.87
N LYS A 53 -16.38 19.02 6.56
CA LYS A 53 -17.49 18.52 5.77
C LYS A 53 -16.98 17.50 4.77
N ARG A 54 -17.74 16.42 4.59
CA ARG A 54 -17.54 15.44 3.53
C ARG A 54 -18.20 15.95 2.25
N TRP A 55 -17.43 15.99 1.18
CA TRP A 55 -17.83 16.40 -0.17
C TRP A 55 -17.89 15.17 -1.05
N LEU A 56 -18.92 15.08 -1.88
CA LEU A 56 -19.09 14.03 -2.87
C LEU A 56 -19.16 14.69 -4.25
N PHE A 57 -18.30 14.23 -5.16
CA PHE A 57 -18.22 14.72 -6.52
C PHE A 57 -18.66 13.61 -7.46
N GLN A 58 -19.63 13.94 -8.32
CA GLN A 58 -20.02 13.11 -9.45
C GLN A 58 -19.50 13.76 -10.73
N ALA A 59 -18.48 13.16 -11.34
CA ALA A 59 -17.76 13.65 -12.51
C ALA A 59 -18.27 13.00 -13.81
N LYS A 60 -19.11 13.73 -14.55
CA LYS A 60 -19.61 13.28 -15.86
C LYS A 60 -18.74 13.80 -17.01
N HIS A 61 -17.93 12.91 -17.57
CA HIS A 61 -17.16 13.14 -18.79
C HIS A 61 -17.98 12.79 -20.05
N TRP A 62 -19.10 13.49 -20.25
CA TRP A 62 -19.95 13.30 -21.42
C TRP A 62 -19.69 14.35 -22.49
N ARG A 63 -19.99 14.04 -23.76
CA ARG A 63 -19.98 15.00 -24.87
C ARG A 63 -21.20 15.92 -24.91
N LYS A 64 -22.23 15.62 -24.13
CA LYS A 64 -23.46 16.40 -24.02
C LYS A 64 -23.55 17.02 -22.62
N PRO A 65 -24.24 18.16 -22.47
CA PRO A 65 -24.51 18.74 -21.16
C PRO A 65 -25.22 17.76 -20.23
N VAL A 66 -24.97 17.89 -18.94
CA VAL A 66 -25.60 17.07 -17.89
C VAL A 66 -27.04 17.54 -17.67
N GLY A 67 -27.98 16.58 -17.67
CA GLY A 67 -29.40 16.78 -17.41
C GLY A 67 -29.84 16.39 -15.98
N LEU A 68 -31.14 16.54 -15.70
CA LEU A 68 -31.71 16.40 -14.35
C LEU A 68 -31.55 15.01 -13.70
N ALA A 69 -31.42 13.94 -14.49
CA ALA A 69 -31.27 12.59 -13.95
C ALA A 69 -30.03 12.47 -13.03
N VAL A 70 -28.93 13.14 -13.41
CA VAL A 70 -27.69 13.12 -12.63
C VAL A 70 -27.85 13.83 -11.30
N VAL A 71 -28.67 14.88 -11.22
CA VAL A 71 -28.94 15.57 -9.95
C VAL A 71 -29.53 14.62 -8.93
N LYS A 72 -30.51 13.81 -9.32
CA LYS A 72 -31.11 12.82 -8.43
C LYS A 72 -30.07 11.79 -7.98
N GLU A 73 -29.30 11.26 -8.92
CA GLU A 73 -28.22 10.30 -8.67
C GLU A 73 -27.19 10.84 -7.66
N THR A 74 -26.73 12.10 -7.82
CA THR A 74 -25.76 12.72 -6.90
C THR A 74 -26.32 12.87 -5.49
N ILE A 75 -27.60 13.22 -5.37
CA ILE A 75 -28.25 13.41 -4.07
C ILE A 75 -28.40 12.05 -3.37
N ASP A 76 -28.87 11.03 -4.07
CA ASP A 76 -28.99 9.67 -3.53
C ASP A 76 -27.61 9.17 -3.05
N ALA A 77 -26.56 9.35 -3.87
CA ALA A 77 -25.18 9.04 -3.49
C ALA A 77 -24.70 9.84 -2.26
N SER A 78 -25.07 11.12 -2.16
CA SER A 78 -24.69 11.94 -1.01
C SER A 78 -25.27 11.44 0.30
N TYR A 79 -26.47 10.86 0.29
CA TYR A 79 -27.04 10.21 1.47
C TYR A 79 -26.29 8.92 1.81
N GLU A 80 -26.01 8.07 0.82
CA GLU A 80 -25.29 6.81 1.04
C GLU A 80 -23.88 7.01 1.59
N TYR A 81 -23.17 8.03 1.09
CA TYR A 81 -21.85 8.40 1.57
C TYR A 81 -21.88 9.39 2.75
N SER A 82 -23.05 9.74 3.29
CA SER A 82 -23.17 10.74 4.37
C SER A 82 -22.41 12.05 4.06
N ALA A 83 -22.41 12.46 2.79
CA ALA A 83 -21.73 13.66 2.31
C ALA A 83 -22.62 14.88 2.50
N SER A 84 -22.07 15.92 3.13
CA SER A 84 -22.80 17.16 3.39
C SER A 84 -22.89 18.09 2.18
N ILE A 85 -21.98 17.93 1.21
CA ILE A 85 -21.89 18.81 0.05
C ILE A 85 -21.79 17.95 -1.23
N PRO A 86 -22.90 17.80 -1.97
CA PRO A 86 -22.89 17.18 -3.29
C PRO A 86 -22.39 18.16 -4.35
N VAL A 87 -21.57 17.68 -5.26
CA VAL A 87 -21.00 18.42 -6.39
C VAL A 87 -21.17 17.62 -7.67
N ILE A 88 -21.71 18.23 -8.70
CA ILE A 88 -21.72 17.66 -10.05
C ILE A 88 -20.66 18.36 -10.86
N VAL A 89 -19.75 17.59 -11.44
CA VAL A 89 -18.68 18.07 -12.29
C VAL A 89 -18.95 17.61 -13.72
N SER A 90 -18.96 18.53 -14.69
CA SER A 90 -19.31 18.23 -16.08
C SER A 90 -18.23 18.72 -17.05
N ALA A 91 -17.78 17.82 -17.94
CA ALA A 91 -16.87 18.17 -19.02
C ALA A 91 -17.53 19.06 -20.10
N SER A 92 -18.86 18.95 -20.28
CA SER A 92 -19.63 19.61 -21.36
C SER A 92 -20.72 20.56 -20.83
N GLY A 93 -20.65 20.94 -19.55
CA GLY A 93 -21.60 21.87 -18.92
C GLY A 93 -22.94 21.25 -18.53
N PHE A 94 -23.94 22.09 -18.31
CA PHE A 94 -25.24 21.73 -17.72
C PHE A 94 -26.40 22.30 -18.53
N GLU A 95 -27.48 21.52 -18.64
CA GLU A 95 -28.74 22.00 -19.19
C GLU A 95 -29.39 23.06 -18.28
N SER A 96 -30.20 23.97 -18.83
CA SER A 96 -30.88 25.01 -18.06
C SER A 96 -31.72 24.49 -16.89
N PRO A 97 -32.50 23.39 -17.02
CA PRO A 97 -33.28 22.85 -15.92
C PRO A 97 -32.43 22.42 -14.71
N VAL A 98 -31.18 21.96 -14.94
CA VAL A 98 -30.26 21.59 -13.85
C VAL A 98 -29.86 22.81 -13.02
N LYS A 99 -29.62 23.94 -13.66
CA LYS A 99 -29.29 25.21 -12.97
C LYS A 99 -30.48 25.75 -12.18
N GLU A 100 -31.70 25.58 -12.67
CA GLU A 100 -32.93 25.92 -11.95
C GLU A 100 -33.13 25.03 -10.72
N GLN A 101 -32.98 23.72 -10.89
CA GLN A 101 -33.08 22.74 -9.80
C GLN A 101 -32.03 23.02 -8.70
N GLN A 102 -30.79 23.36 -9.07
CA GLN A 102 -29.75 23.74 -8.12
C GLN A 102 -30.19 24.93 -7.26
N LYS A 103 -30.76 25.98 -7.87
CA LYS A 103 -31.25 27.16 -7.13
C LYS A 103 -32.35 26.77 -6.13
N MET A 104 -33.31 25.94 -6.55
CA MET A 104 -34.37 25.45 -5.65
C MET A 104 -33.81 24.64 -4.48
N MET A 105 -32.86 23.74 -4.75
CA MET A 105 -32.21 22.91 -3.73
C MET A 105 -31.41 23.75 -2.71
N MET A 106 -30.68 24.76 -3.18
CA MET A 106 -29.95 25.68 -2.29
C MET A 106 -30.90 26.44 -1.35
N VAL A 107 -32.06 26.88 -1.84
CA VAL A 107 -33.12 27.49 -1.00
C VAL A 107 -33.69 26.47 -0.01
N GLY A 108 -33.84 25.21 -0.43
CA GLY A 108 -34.27 24.09 0.42
C GLY A 108 -33.21 23.57 1.40
N GLY A 109 -32.03 24.18 1.49
CA GLY A 109 -30.97 23.82 2.44
C GLY A 109 -30.01 22.71 1.97
N ILE A 110 -30.13 22.23 0.73
CA ILE A 110 -29.20 21.27 0.12
C ILE A 110 -28.14 22.03 -0.69
N PRO A 111 -26.86 22.06 -0.29
CA PRO A 111 -25.85 22.95 -0.87
C PRO A 111 -25.23 22.39 -2.17
N LEU A 112 -26.04 21.95 -3.14
CA LEU A 112 -25.59 21.37 -4.41
C LEU A 112 -24.71 22.35 -5.21
N GLN A 113 -23.51 21.92 -5.59
CA GLN A 113 -22.58 22.68 -6.42
C GLN A 113 -22.52 22.11 -7.84
N LEU A 114 -22.37 22.99 -8.84
CA LEU A 114 -22.19 22.61 -10.26
C LEU A 114 -20.87 23.19 -10.76
N TRP A 115 -19.95 22.33 -11.21
CA TRP A 115 -18.65 22.72 -11.76
C TRP A 115 -18.55 22.26 -13.22
N ASP A 116 -18.46 23.21 -14.15
CA ASP A 116 -18.21 22.93 -15.57
C ASP A 116 -16.71 23.06 -15.92
N SER A 117 -16.38 22.80 -17.18
CA SER A 117 -15.01 22.90 -17.68
C SER A 117 -14.40 24.29 -17.47
N ASP A 118 -15.16 25.37 -17.64
CA ASP A 118 -14.69 26.74 -17.39
C ASP A 118 -14.39 26.98 -15.90
N THR A 119 -15.23 26.44 -15.02
CA THR A 119 -14.97 26.45 -13.57
C THR A 119 -13.70 25.71 -13.24
N LEU A 120 -13.48 24.51 -13.79
CA LEU A 120 -12.27 23.71 -13.56
C LEU A 120 -11.01 24.42 -14.06
N ILE A 121 -11.04 24.99 -15.26
CA ILE A 121 -9.92 25.75 -15.85
C ILE A 121 -9.61 26.99 -15.00
N THR A 122 -10.64 27.73 -14.57
CA THR A 122 -10.47 28.91 -13.73
C THR A 122 -9.83 28.56 -12.39
N ARG A 123 -10.22 27.43 -11.79
CA ARG A 123 -9.64 26.92 -10.55
C ARG A 123 -8.20 26.49 -10.75
N ALA A 124 -7.91 25.73 -11.81
CA ALA A 124 -6.56 25.30 -12.14
C ALA A 124 -5.59 26.48 -12.38
N LYS A 125 -6.05 27.54 -13.06
CA LYS A 125 -5.26 28.76 -13.28
C LYS A 125 -4.91 29.53 -12.01
N ARG A 126 -5.65 29.32 -10.91
CA ARG A 126 -5.36 29.95 -9.61
C ARG A 126 -4.30 29.20 -8.79
N LEU A 127 -3.94 27.99 -9.21
CA LEU A 127 -2.94 27.20 -8.51
C LEU A 127 -1.56 27.84 -8.68
N GLN A 128 -0.80 27.88 -7.58
CA GLN A 128 0.61 28.21 -7.66
C GLN A 128 1.36 27.03 -8.26
N ASP A 129 2.30 27.29 -9.17
CA ASP A 129 3.06 26.22 -9.82
C ASP A 129 4.20 25.68 -8.92
N LYS A 130 3.81 25.17 -7.75
CA LYS A 130 4.68 24.63 -6.71
C LYS A 130 4.11 23.32 -6.19
N CYS A 131 5.01 22.42 -5.80
CA CYS A 131 4.65 21.17 -5.13
C CYS A 131 3.97 21.47 -3.78
N ILE A 132 2.99 20.66 -3.39
CA ILE A 132 2.23 20.83 -2.14
C ILE A 132 2.69 19.91 -1.01
N ASN A 133 3.69 19.06 -1.24
CA ASN A 133 4.27 18.26 -0.18
C ASN A 133 4.87 19.16 0.90
N SER A 134 4.22 19.22 2.06
CA SER A 134 4.66 19.95 3.24
C SER A 134 5.45 19.08 4.22
N ARG A 135 5.56 17.78 3.98
CA ARG A 135 6.22 16.83 4.88
C ARG A 135 7.72 16.79 4.57
N PRO A 136 8.60 17.26 5.47
CA PRO A 136 10.03 17.11 5.27
C PRO A 136 10.41 15.63 5.33
N PRO A 137 11.48 15.23 4.61
CA PRO A 137 12.05 13.90 4.75
C PRO A 137 12.41 13.60 6.20
N ARG A 138 12.14 12.37 6.66
CA ARG A 138 12.60 11.90 7.97
C ARG A 138 14.12 11.79 7.97
N LYS A 139 14.73 11.80 9.16
CA LYS A 139 16.19 11.77 9.35
C LYS A 139 16.89 10.64 8.57
N TYR A 140 16.24 9.48 8.44
CA TYR A 140 16.77 8.33 7.72
C TYR A 140 16.46 8.33 6.21
N GLN A 141 15.48 9.14 5.78
CA GLN A 141 15.11 9.29 4.36
C GLN A 141 16.06 10.25 3.65
N GLU A 142 16.50 11.31 4.33
CA GLU A 142 17.37 12.33 3.74
C GLU A 142 18.69 11.77 3.18
N PRO A 143 19.45 10.91 3.91
CA PRO A 143 20.64 10.27 3.35
C PRO A 143 20.31 9.40 2.12
N ALA A 144 19.21 8.63 2.16
CA ALA A 144 18.79 7.81 1.02
C ALA A 144 18.44 8.66 -0.21
N ILE A 145 17.75 9.78 -0.01
CA ILE A 145 17.44 10.72 -1.08
C ILE A 145 18.73 11.30 -1.67
N ASN A 146 19.67 11.71 -0.83
CA ASN A 146 20.94 12.28 -1.27
C ASN A 146 21.79 11.27 -2.04
N GLU A 147 21.85 10.00 -1.62
CA GLU A 147 22.55 8.95 -2.37
C GLU A 147 21.97 8.76 -3.78
N ILE A 148 20.63 8.75 -3.92
CA ILE A 148 19.97 8.63 -5.23
C ILE A 148 20.29 9.85 -6.11
N VAL A 149 20.17 11.06 -5.54
CA VAL A 149 20.44 12.32 -6.25
C VAL A 149 21.91 12.41 -6.67
N ASN A 150 22.83 12.04 -5.77
CA ASN A 150 24.26 12.01 -6.06
C ASN A 150 24.60 10.98 -7.13
N ALA A 151 24.01 9.78 -7.09
CA ALA A 151 24.21 8.77 -8.12
C ALA A 151 23.74 9.25 -9.51
N TYR A 152 22.63 10.00 -9.57
CA TYR A 152 22.17 10.61 -10.81
C TYR A 152 23.17 11.65 -11.36
N PHE A 153 23.70 12.53 -10.51
CA PHE A 153 24.58 13.63 -10.95
C PHE A 153 26.06 13.26 -11.10
N SER A 154 26.55 12.24 -10.38
CA SER A 154 27.96 11.83 -10.46
C SER A 154 28.30 11.15 -11.79
N ASN A 155 27.31 10.58 -12.48
CA ASN A 155 27.47 9.86 -13.75
C ASN A 155 28.42 8.62 -13.67
N ASP A 156 28.88 8.22 -12.48
CA ASP A 156 29.78 7.08 -12.28
C ASP A 156 29.04 5.74 -12.37
N GLU A 157 27.85 5.65 -11.79
CA GLU A 157 26.89 4.57 -12.00
C GLU A 157 25.53 5.20 -12.32
N ASN A 158 25.06 5.03 -13.56
CA ASN A 158 23.77 5.57 -14.01
C ASN A 158 22.56 4.75 -13.48
N ARG A 159 22.68 4.24 -12.25
CA ARG A 159 21.72 3.35 -11.60
C ARG A 159 21.85 3.41 -10.09
N ALA A 160 20.75 3.16 -9.38
CA ALA A 160 20.74 3.02 -7.93
C ALA A 160 19.71 1.99 -7.47
N LEU A 161 20.10 1.16 -6.50
CA LEU A 161 19.23 0.25 -5.78
C LEU A 161 19.04 0.73 -4.34
N ILE A 162 17.79 0.85 -3.92
CA ILE A 162 17.41 1.27 -2.56
C ILE A 162 16.59 0.17 -1.90
N VAL A 163 17.12 -0.37 -0.82
CA VAL A 163 16.46 -1.38 -0.02
C VAL A 163 15.94 -0.72 1.25
N MET A 164 14.62 -0.63 1.39
CA MET A 164 13.99 -0.06 2.59
C MET A 164 12.75 -0.87 2.99
N ALA A 165 12.69 -1.26 4.26
CA ALA A 165 11.57 -1.98 4.83
C ALA A 165 10.23 -1.28 4.59
N THR A 166 9.17 -2.08 4.50
CA THR A 166 7.80 -1.57 4.42
C THR A 166 7.48 -0.74 5.65
N GLY A 167 6.89 0.44 5.43
CA GLY A 167 6.61 1.41 6.50
C GLY A 167 7.64 2.55 6.59
N LEU A 168 8.83 2.40 6.00
CA LEU A 168 9.85 3.46 5.99
C LEU A 168 9.63 4.55 4.93
N GLY A 169 8.67 4.37 4.02
CA GLY A 169 8.31 5.38 3.02
C GLY A 169 9.14 5.33 1.73
N LYS A 170 9.33 4.14 1.15
CA LYS A 170 9.98 3.95 -0.17
C LYS A 170 9.47 4.91 -1.23
N THR A 171 8.15 4.97 -1.43
CA THR A 171 7.52 5.84 -2.43
C THR A 171 7.79 7.32 -2.16
N PHE A 172 7.89 7.74 -0.89
CA PHE A 172 8.27 9.11 -0.53
C PHE A 172 9.72 9.40 -0.97
N VAL A 173 10.66 8.49 -0.64
CA VAL A 173 12.08 8.62 -1.04
C VAL A 173 12.20 8.68 -2.56
N ALA A 174 11.55 7.77 -3.28
CA ALA A 174 11.47 7.77 -4.73
C ALA A 174 10.98 9.11 -5.32
N ALA A 175 9.80 9.56 -4.89
CA ALA A 175 9.17 10.75 -5.44
C ALA A 175 9.97 12.03 -5.12
N GLU A 176 10.50 12.14 -3.90
CA GLU A 176 11.32 13.27 -3.47
C GLU A 176 12.67 13.32 -4.20
N SER A 177 13.33 12.18 -4.42
CA SER A 177 14.55 12.11 -5.21
C SER A 177 14.32 12.54 -6.65
N VAL A 178 13.26 12.03 -7.30
CA VAL A 178 12.91 12.42 -8.67
C VAL A 178 12.55 13.90 -8.75
N ARG A 179 11.84 14.44 -7.74
CA ARG A 179 11.56 15.88 -7.62
C ARG A 179 12.85 16.71 -7.60
N ARG A 180 13.79 16.39 -6.70
CA ARG A 180 15.08 17.11 -6.59
C ARG A 180 15.92 17.02 -7.86
N ILE A 181 15.94 15.86 -8.51
CA ILE A 181 16.62 15.69 -9.80
C ILE A 181 15.97 16.60 -10.86
N ARG A 182 14.64 16.61 -10.96
CA ARG A 182 13.91 17.39 -11.97
C ARG A 182 13.86 18.90 -11.71
N GLU A 183 14.15 19.35 -10.49
CA GLU A 183 14.39 20.76 -10.21
C GLU A 183 15.63 21.30 -10.93
N THR A 184 16.64 20.45 -11.15
CA THR A 184 17.89 20.82 -11.83
C THR A 184 17.87 20.40 -13.30
N THR A 185 17.36 19.21 -13.61
CA THR A 185 17.40 18.62 -14.95
C THR A 185 16.00 18.25 -15.43
N LYS A 186 15.48 18.97 -16.43
CA LYS A 186 14.18 18.63 -17.04
C LYS A 186 14.31 17.33 -17.84
N CYS A 187 13.62 16.28 -17.38
CA CYS A 187 13.56 15.00 -18.07
C CYS A 187 12.19 14.34 -17.93
N LYS A 188 11.89 13.36 -18.80
CA LYS A 188 10.71 12.50 -18.66
C LYS A 188 11.01 11.31 -17.75
N VAL A 189 10.01 10.87 -17.01
CA VAL A 189 10.12 9.77 -16.04
C VAL A 189 9.18 8.65 -16.42
N LEU A 190 9.70 7.44 -16.58
CA LEU A 190 8.91 6.22 -16.70
C LEU A 190 8.94 5.49 -15.36
N VAL A 191 7.78 5.31 -14.74
CA VAL A 191 7.61 4.60 -13.48
C VAL A 191 6.90 3.27 -13.78
N CYS A 192 7.59 2.14 -13.57
CA CYS A 192 7.07 0.81 -13.84
C CYS A 192 6.67 0.09 -12.55
N ALA A 193 5.53 -0.60 -12.59
CA ALA A 193 5.09 -1.57 -11.59
C ALA A 193 4.46 -2.81 -12.27
N HIS A 194 4.16 -3.86 -11.49
CA HIS A 194 3.66 -5.14 -12.03
C HIS A 194 2.13 -5.28 -12.04
N THR A 195 1.38 -4.41 -11.35
CA THR A 195 -0.09 -4.45 -11.31
C THR A 195 -0.72 -3.09 -11.57
N ASN A 196 -1.94 -3.10 -12.12
CA ASN A 196 -2.71 -1.88 -12.38
C ASN A 196 -2.95 -1.06 -11.11
N ASP A 197 -3.28 -1.72 -9.99
CA ASP A 197 -3.54 -1.06 -8.71
C ASP A 197 -2.31 -0.32 -8.18
N LEU A 198 -1.13 -0.93 -8.27
CA LEU A 198 0.13 -0.27 -7.88
C LEU A 198 0.44 0.94 -8.77
N VAL A 199 0.18 0.85 -10.07
CA VAL A 199 0.37 1.98 -10.99
C VAL A 199 -0.48 3.18 -10.58
N TYR A 200 -1.78 2.97 -10.30
CA TYR A 200 -2.65 4.05 -9.80
C TYR A 200 -2.21 4.57 -8.43
N GLN A 201 -1.79 3.68 -7.54
CA GLN A 201 -1.32 4.06 -6.20
C GLN A 201 -0.04 4.92 -6.27
N LEU A 202 0.92 4.53 -7.11
CA LEU A 202 2.16 5.26 -7.32
C LEU A 202 1.91 6.62 -7.94
N GLU A 203 1.07 6.70 -8.97
CA GLU A 203 0.73 7.96 -9.62
C GLU A 203 0.13 8.96 -8.63
N ARG A 204 -0.85 8.51 -7.83
CA ARG A 204 -1.44 9.33 -6.77
C ARG A 204 -0.46 9.72 -5.67
N ALA A 205 0.45 8.81 -5.28
CA ALA A 205 1.46 9.11 -4.27
C ALA A 205 2.43 10.21 -4.74
N PHE A 206 2.70 10.28 -6.04
CA PHE A 206 3.58 11.29 -6.62
C PHE A 206 2.94 12.68 -6.68
N TRP A 207 1.60 12.81 -6.75
CA TRP A 207 0.92 14.10 -6.96
C TRP A 207 1.41 15.25 -6.06
N THR A 208 1.72 14.99 -4.79
CA THR A 208 2.19 16.02 -3.86
C THR A 208 3.61 16.52 -4.15
N PHE A 209 4.40 15.73 -4.87
CA PHE A 209 5.76 16.04 -5.31
C PHE A 209 5.80 16.68 -6.68
N LEU A 210 4.67 16.72 -7.39
CA LEU A 210 4.57 17.32 -8.71
C LEU A 210 4.12 18.79 -8.62
N LYS A 211 4.45 19.58 -9.63
CA LYS A 211 3.87 20.91 -9.86
C LYS A 211 2.60 20.79 -10.71
N PRO A 212 1.59 21.67 -10.57
CA PRO A 212 0.40 21.69 -11.44
C PRO A 212 0.69 21.70 -12.95
N SER A 213 1.82 22.25 -13.37
CA SER A 213 2.27 22.23 -14.77
C SER A 213 2.73 20.86 -15.25
N GLU A 214 3.20 19.99 -14.36
CA GLU A 214 3.76 18.67 -14.67
C GLU A 214 2.66 17.65 -14.89
N THR A 215 2.73 16.97 -16.03
CA THR A 215 1.71 16.06 -16.53
C THR A 215 1.96 14.61 -16.12
N THR A 216 0.88 13.90 -15.81
CA THR A 216 0.91 12.46 -15.50
C THR A 216 0.06 11.68 -16.51
N LEU A 217 0.49 10.47 -16.83
CA LEU A 217 -0.23 9.54 -17.70
C LEU A 217 -0.16 8.13 -17.12
N ILE A 218 -1.29 7.43 -17.15
CA ILE A 218 -1.37 6.01 -16.80
C ILE A 218 -1.26 5.19 -18.08
N TRP A 219 -0.49 4.11 -18.01
CA TRP A 219 -0.34 3.15 -19.09
C TRP A 219 -0.46 1.72 -18.59
N ASN A 220 -1.63 1.12 -18.79
CA ASN A 220 -1.89 -0.23 -18.30
C ASN A 220 -2.90 -0.97 -19.20
N ALA A 221 -3.44 -2.09 -18.73
CA ALA A 221 -4.40 -2.89 -19.49
C ALA A 221 -5.68 -2.12 -19.89
N TYR A 222 -6.09 -1.13 -19.07
CA TYR A 222 -7.32 -0.34 -19.23
C TYR A 222 -7.10 1.00 -19.94
N GLU A 223 -5.91 1.58 -19.81
CA GLU A 223 -5.57 2.88 -20.39
C GLU A 223 -4.35 2.74 -21.31
N ARG A 224 -4.59 2.89 -22.62
CA ARG A 224 -3.61 2.68 -23.69
C ARG A 224 -3.32 4.01 -24.39
N PRO A 225 -2.25 4.73 -24.00
CA PRO A 225 -1.94 6.03 -24.57
C PRO A 225 -1.44 5.93 -26.01
N THR A 226 -1.60 7.03 -26.75
CA THR A 226 -1.00 7.21 -28.07
C THR A 226 0.47 7.65 -27.96
N THR A 227 1.22 7.53 -29.05
CA THR A 227 2.60 8.03 -29.12
C THR A 227 2.68 9.51 -28.78
N GLU A 228 1.77 10.33 -29.32
CA GLU A 228 1.72 11.77 -29.04
C GLU A 228 1.50 12.08 -27.55
N GLN A 229 0.65 11.31 -26.86
CA GLN A 229 0.42 11.46 -25.43
C GLN A 229 1.68 11.11 -24.64
N LEU A 230 2.35 10.01 -24.98
CA LEU A 230 3.61 9.61 -24.36
C LEU A 230 4.71 10.66 -24.59
N ASP A 231 4.76 11.28 -25.77
CA ASP A 231 5.74 12.30 -26.10
C ASP A 231 5.56 13.63 -25.38
N LYS A 232 4.33 13.98 -25.03
CA LYS A 232 4.01 15.25 -24.35
C LYS A 232 3.97 15.14 -22.82
N THR A 233 4.10 13.93 -22.27
CA THR A 233 3.93 13.68 -20.84
C THR A 233 5.26 13.71 -20.09
N ASP A 234 5.28 14.36 -18.91
CA ASP A 234 6.44 14.42 -18.03
C ASP A 234 6.65 13.12 -17.22
N TYR A 235 5.57 12.54 -16.69
CA TYR A 235 5.58 11.32 -15.89
C TYR A 235 4.61 10.27 -16.43
N VAL A 236 5.15 9.12 -16.85
CA VAL A 236 4.34 7.97 -17.28
C VAL A 236 4.43 6.89 -16.21
N PHE A 237 3.27 6.52 -15.64
CA PHE A 237 3.15 5.42 -14.70
C PHE A 237 2.57 4.22 -15.44
N ALA A 238 3.33 3.14 -15.54
CA ALA A 238 3.04 2.05 -16.46
C ALA A 238 3.11 0.67 -15.81
N CYS A 239 2.24 -0.24 -16.25
CA CYS A 239 2.44 -1.66 -16.01
C CYS A 239 3.52 -2.16 -16.97
N VAL A 240 4.51 -2.90 -16.43
CA VAL A 240 5.65 -3.38 -17.22
C VAL A 240 5.23 -4.23 -18.43
N ASP A 241 4.15 -5.00 -18.30
CA ASP A 241 3.58 -5.83 -19.37
C ASP A 241 3.09 -4.98 -20.56
N SER A 242 2.49 -3.82 -20.27
CA SER A 242 1.94 -2.90 -21.25
C SER A 242 3.06 -2.19 -22.04
N VAL A 243 4.14 -1.80 -21.34
CA VAL A 243 5.36 -1.27 -21.98
C VAL A 243 6.03 -2.35 -22.83
N SER A 244 6.17 -3.57 -22.28
CA SER A 244 6.80 -4.69 -22.98
C SER A 244 6.05 -5.10 -24.25
N ALA A 245 4.72 -5.12 -24.20
CA ALA A 245 3.86 -5.40 -25.36
C ALA A 245 3.98 -4.32 -26.44
N TRP A 246 4.14 -3.05 -26.06
CA TRP A 246 4.37 -1.96 -27.00
C TRP A 246 5.70 -2.10 -27.74
N ILE A 247 6.77 -2.38 -27.01
CA ILE A 247 8.08 -2.67 -27.61
C ILE A 247 7.97 -3.87 -28.56
N GLN A 248 7.30 -4.94 -28.13
CA GLN A 248 7.14 -6.15 -28.93
C GLN A 248 6.34 -5.91 -30.22
N SER A 249 5.45 -4.92 -30.24
CA SER A 249 4.73 -4.49 -31.44
C SER A 249 5.58 -3.65 -32.40
N GLY A 250 6.88 -3.49 -32.15
CA GLY A 250 7.80 -2.73 -33.00
C GLY A 250 7.65 -1.21 -32.88
N ARG A 251 6.95 -0.72 -31.84
CA ARG A 251 6.76 0.71 -31.60
C ARG A 251 7.88 1.24 -30.70
N GLU A 252 8.39 2.41 -31.07
CA GLU A 252 9.42 3.10 -30.32
C GLU A 252 8.85 3.72 -29.03
N LEU A 253 9.69 3.77 -27.99
CA LEU A 253 9.40 4.49 -26.76
C LEU A 253 9.95 5.92 -26.88
N PRO A 254 9.29 6.92 -26.26
CA PRO A 254 9.91 8.22 -26.07
C PRO A 254 11.22 8.13 -25.31
N GLU A 255 12.05 9.16 -25.45
CA GLU A 255 13.25 9.31 -24.62
C GLU A 255 12.87 9.66 -23.17
N TYR A 256 13.22 8.76 -22.25
CA TYR A 256 13.10 8.98 -20.81
C TYR A 256 14.47 9.33 -20.22
N GLY A 257 14.50 10.18 -19.19
CA GLY A 257 15.73 10.42 -18.42
C GLY A 257 15.84 9.53 -17.17
N ILE A 258 14.73 8.97 -16.70
CA ILE A 258 14.67 8.11 -15.52
C ILE A 258 13.72 6.95 -15.78
N LEU A 259 14.18 5.73 -15.49
CA LEU A 259 13.35 4.53 -15.34
C LEU A 259 13.30 4.16 -13.86
N LEU A 260 12.15 4.33 -13.24
CA LEU A 260 11.89 3.96 -11.85
C LEU A 260 11.13 2.64 -11.80
N VAL A 261 11.57 1.70 -10.98
CA VAL A 261 10.85 0.45 -10.72
C VAL A 261 10.62 0.30 -9.22
N ASP A 262 9.35 0.38 -8.79
CA ASP A 262 8.97 0.05 -7.42
C ASP A 262 8.72 -1.45 -7.28
N GLU A 263 8.90 -1.99 -6.08
CA GLU A 263 8.89 -3.44 -5.83
C GLU A 263 9.79 -4.21 -6.82
N CYS A 264 11.00 -3.67 -7.05
CA CYS A 264 11.91 -4.12 -8.11
C CYS A 264 12.42 -5.56 -7.96
N HIS A 265 12.08 -6.28 -6.88
CA HIS A 265 12.30 -7.72 -6.79
C HIS A 265 11.46 -8.53 -7.80
N HIS A 266 10.47 -7.92 -8.46
CA HIS A 266 9.76 -8.53 -9.59
C HIS A 266 10.52 -8.46 -10.93
N VAL A 267 11.69 -7.80 -10.98
CA VAL A 267 12.53 -7.68 -12.18
C VAL A 267 13.03 -9.06 -12.65
N GLY A 268 13.65 -9.19 -13.82
CA GLY A 268 14.17 -10.49 -14.31
C GLY A 268 13.14 -11.40 -14.97
N SER A 269 11.87 -11.00 -15.01
CA SER A 269 10.94 -11.56 -15.99
C SER A 269 11.35 -11.11 -17.40
N SER A 270 10.97 -11.89 -18.42
CA SER A 270 11.20 -11.54 -19.83
C SER A 270 10.66 -10.15 -20.20
N MET A 271 9.62 -9.70 -19.50
CA MET A 271 9.03 -8.37 -19.69
C MET A 271 9.96 -7.25 -19.22
N TYR A 272 10.51 -7.35 -18.01
CA TYR A 272 11.46 -6.35 -17.50
C TYR A 272 12.74 -6.33 -18.34
N ASN A 273 13.28 -7.50 -18.70
CA ASN A 273 14.49 -7.59 -19.53
C ASN A 273 14.32 -6.80 -20.83
N ARG A 274 13.20 -6.99 -21.51
CA ARG A 274 12.88 -6.24 -22.73
C ARG A 274 12.86 -4.73 -22.50
N VAL A 275 12.22 -4.27 -21.43
CA VAL A 275 12.17 -2.82 -21.11
C VAL A 275 13.57 -2.26 -20.86
N PHE A 276 14.40 -2.94 -20.06
CA PHE A 276 15.78 -2.51 -19.80
C PHE A 276 16.67 -2.56 -21.03
N GLU A 277 16.55 -3.60 -21.87
CA GLU A 277 17.31 -3.74 -23.10
C GLU A 277 16.96 -2.65 -24.12
N THR A 278 15.67 -2.37 -24.32
CA THR A 278 15.21 -1.35 -25.26
C THR A 278 15.51 0.07 -24.79
N THR A 279 15.32 0.36 -23.50
CA THR A 279 15.62 1.70 -22.95
C THR A 279 17.11 1.94 -22.72
N GLY A 280 17.90 0.87 -22.59
CA GLY A 280 19.30 0.95 -22.16
C GLY A 280 19.45 1.45 -20.71
N ALA A 281 18.38 1.47 -19.91
CA ALA A 281 18.38 2.05 -18.57
C ALA A 281 19.51 1.46 -17.71
N GLY A 282 20.23 2.33 -16.98
CA GLY A 282 21.42 1.94 -16.21
C GLY A 282 22.75 2.06 -16.96
N LYS A 283 22.74 2.17 -18.30
CA LYS A 283 23.95 2.36 -19.11
C LYS A 283 24.31 3.85 -19.24
N LYS A 284 25.58 4.15 -19.51
CA LYS A 284 26.06 5.53 -19.70
C LYS A 284 25.36 6.20 -20.89
N GLY A 285 24.82 7.40 -20.69
CA GLY A 285 24.09 8.14 -21.73
C GLY A 285 22.66 7.65 -21.99
N SER A 286 22.14 6.76 -21.14
CA SER A 286 20.77 6.22 -21.21
C SER A 286 19.97 6.67 -19.97
N PRO A 287 18.69 6.31 -19.80
CA PRO A 287 17.92 6.70 -18.62
C PRO A 287 18.55 6.18 -17.32
N PHE A 288 18.51 6.97 -16.27
CA PHE A 288 18.94 6.54 -14.93
C PHE A 288 17.99 5.46 -14.39
N ALA A 289 18.53 4.32 -13.98
CA ALA A 289 17.73 3.21 -13.45
C ALA A 289 17.62 3.27 -11.92
N LEU A 290 16.42 3.52 -11.40
CA LEU A 290 16.16 3.57 -9.95
C LEU A 290 15.27 2.39 -9.53
N GLY A 291 15.80 1.49 -8.71
CA GLY A 291 15.08 0.36 -8.14
C GLY A 291 14.80 0.55 -6.66
N LEU A 292 13.55 0.34 -6.23
CA LEU A 292 13.18 0.32 -4.81
C LEU A 292 12.55 -1.01 -4.42
N THR A 293 12.94 -1.55 -3.27
CA THR A 293 12.38 -2.80 -2.75
C THR A 293 12.44 -2.88 -1.23
N ALA A 294 11.46 -3.53 -0.60
CA ALA A 294 11.58 -3.95 0.81
C ALA A 294 12.30 -5.29 0.99
N THR A 295 12.34 -6.10 -0.06
CA THR A 295 12.83 -7.47 -0.04
C THR A 295 13.75 -7.67 -1.23
N PRO A 296 15.08 -7.51 -1.08
CA PRO A 296 16.01 -7.76 -2.17
C PRO A 296 16.18 -9.27 -2.44
N TRP A 297 15.87 -10.11 -1.45
CA TRP A 297 15.99 -11.56 -1.56
C TRP A 297 14.94 -12.16 -2.50
N ARG A 298 15.39 -13.07 -3.36
CA ARG A 298 14.52 -13.83 -4.24
C ARG A 298 14.85 -15.33 -4.19
N PRO A 299 13.83 -16.21 -4.17
CA PRO A 299 14.05 -17.65 -4.24
C PRO A 299 14.63 -18.12 -5.59
N ASP A 300 14.43 -17.35 -6.66
CA ASP A 300 14.86 -17.66 -8.02
C ASP A 300 16.26 -17.08 -8.36
N GLU A 301 17.00 -16.59 -7.35
CA GLU A 301 18.38 -16.11 -7.42
C GLU A 301 18.69 -15.02 -8.46
N VAL A 302 17.69 -14.38 -9.06
CA VAL A 302 17.94 -13.30 -10.02
C VAL A 302 18.59 -12.11 -9.31
N ASP A 303 19.76 -11.75 -9.79
CA ASP A 303 20.56 -10.66 -9.24
C ASP A 303 20.02 -9.28 -9.65
N LEU A 304 19.39 -8.58 -8.70
CA LEU A 304 18.94 -7.20 -8.90
C LEU A 304 20.08 -6.22 -9.19
N THR A 305 21.31 -6.56 -8.79
CA THR A 305 22.47 -5.69 -8.99
C THR A 305 22.89 -5.62 -10.45
N ALA A 306 22.49 -6.59 -11.29
CA ALA A 306 22.66 -6.53 -12.73
C ALA A 306 21.92 -5.32 -13.34
N TYR A 307 20.75 -4.96 -12.81
CA TYR A 307 19.92 -3.86 -13.29
C TYR A 307 20.23 -2.55 -12.59
N PHE A 308 20.37 -2.59 -11.26
CA PHE A 308 20.38 -1.39 -10.42
C PHE A 308 21.71 -1.11 -9.70
N GLY A 309 22.70 -1.99 -9.85
CA GLY A 309 23.95 -1.92 -9.10
C GLY A 309 23.80 -2.41 -7.66
N GLN A 310 24.88 -2.31 -6.89
CA GLN A 310 24.85 -2.68 -5.47
C GLN A 310 23.89 -1.76 -4.70
N PRO A 311 23.20 -2.26 -3.65
CA PRO A 311 22.37 -1.41 -2.80
C PRO A 311 23.16 -0.21 -2.29
N ARG A 312 22.71 1.01 -2.64
CA ARG A 312 23.31 2.26 -2.17
C ARG A 312 22.89 2.57 -0.73
N VAL A 313 21.65 2.19 -0.39
CA VAL A 313 21.12 2.26 0.96
C VAL A 313 20.34 0.98 1.25
N SER A 314 20.56 0.44 2.45
CA SER A 314 19.83 -0.70 2.98
C SER A 314 19.37 -0.41 4.41
N ILE A 315 18.05 -0.24 4.59
CA ILE A 315 17.42 -0.09 5.91
C ILE A 315 16.36 -1.17 6.03
N ASP A 316 16.70 -2.26 6.71
CA ASP A 316 15.75 -3.34 6.98
C ASP A 316 14.80 -3.02 8.15
N MET A 317 13.90 -3.96 8.45
CA MET A 317 12.90 -3.78 9.50
C MET A 317 13.54 -3.69 10.89
N VAL A 318 14.57 -4.49 11.16
CA VAL A 318 15.24 -4.56 12.47
C VAL A 318 15.97 -3.25 12.71
N MET A 319 16.76 -2.79 11.74
CA MET A 319 17.40 -1.48 11.78
C MET A 319 16.35 -0.38 11.93
N GLY A 320 15.23 -0.46 11.21
CA GLY A 320 14.13 0.50 11.31
C GLY A 320 13.50 0.56 12.71
N LEU A 321 13.31 -0.58 13.37
CA LEU A 321 12.80 -0.68 14.73
C LEU A 321 13.81 -0.14 15.76
N ASN A 322 15.07 -0.58 15.69
CA ASN A 322 16.12 -0.24 16.66
C ASN A 322 16.46 1.26 16.64
N ASN A 323 16.40 1.89 15.46
CA ASN A 323 16.67 3.32 15.31
C ASN A 323 15.42 4.21 15.46
N GLY A 324 14.26 3.64 15.78
CA GLY A 324 13.00 4.38 15.91
C GLY A 324 12.52 5.02 14.59
N PHE A 325 12.87 4.42 13.46
CA PHE A 325 12.37 4.81 12.13
C PHE A 325 11.00 4.19 11.83
N LEU A 326 10.68 3.11 12.54
CA LEU A 326 9.38 2.45 12.59
C LEU A 326 8.76 2.62 13.98
N ALA A 327 7.43 2.48 14.08
CA ALA A 327 6.74 2.47 15.36
C ALA A 327 7.17 1.25 16.19
N ASN A 328 7.19 1.41 17.52
CA ASN A 328 7.52 0.31 18.41
C ASN A 328 6.55 -0.86 18.23
N VAL A 329 7.03 -2.09 18.41
CA VAL A 329 6.22 -3.30 18.26
C VAL A 329 6.06 -4.04 19.58
N ASP A 330 4.82 -4.37 19.92
CA ASP A 330 4.44 -5.30 20.99
C ASP A 330 3.84 -6.54 20.33
N TYR A 331 4.70 -7.51 20.03
CA TYR A 331 4.38 -8.73 19.32
C TYR A 331 4.03 -9.85 20.29
N ARG A 332 2.80 -10.36 20.23
CA ARG A 332 2.27 -11.40 21.11
C ARG A 332 1.94 -12.64 20.30
N MET A 333 2.68 -13.71 20.54
CA MET A 333 2.52 -15.01 19.88
C MET A 333 1.71 -15.94 20.78
N PHE A 334 0.48 -16.24 20.39
CA PHE A 334 -0.38 -17.16 21.13
C PHE A 334 -0.11 -18.60 20.70
N THR A 335 0.13 -19.46 21.67
CA THR A 335 0.54 -20.87 21.45
C THR A 335 -0.45 -21.89 21.98
N ASP A 336 -1.62 -21.43 22.44
CA ASP A 336 -2.71 -22.23 23.02
C ASP A 336 -3.27 -23.28 22.06
N ASN A 337 -3.12 -23.07 20.76
CA ASN A 337 -3.57 -23.98 19.73
C ASN A 337 -2.59 -25.11 19.44
N ILE A 338 -1.41 -25.15 20.06
CA ILE A 338 -0.46 -26.25 19.87
C ILE A 338 -0.82 -27.43 20.78
N ASN A 339 -1.10 -28.58 20.17
CA ASN A 339 -1.20 -29.85 20.85
C ASN A 339 0.20 -30.37 21.21
N TRP A 340 0.71 -29.92 22.35
CA TRP A 340 2.02 -30.30 22.88
C TRP A 340 2.15 -31.79 23.19
N ASP A 341 1.06 -32.48 23.48
CA ASP A 341 1.10 -33.92 23.77
C ASP A 341 1.32 -34.73 22.49
N SER A 342 0.81 -34.26 21.35
CA SER A 342 1.11 -34.86 20.04
C SER A 342 2.58 -34.69 19.62
N LEU A 343 3.29 -33.68 20.14
CA LEU A 343 4.71 -33.43 19.84
C LEU A 343 5.67 -34.35 20.60
N LYS A 344 5.28 -34.83 21.80
CA LYS A 344 6.12 -35.74 22.61
C LYS A 344 6.32 -37.11 21.95
N ASP A 345 5.35 -37.54 21.15
CA ASP A 345 5.37 -38.82 20.43
C ASP A 345 6.11 -38.76 19.07
N ILE A 346 6.70 -37.62 18.71
CA ILE A 346 7.26 -37.33 17.37
C ILE A 346 8.80 -37.52 17.28
N GLN A 347 9.47 -38.01 18.33
CA GLN A 347 10.91 -38.26 18.29
C GLN A 347 11.32 -39.25 17.18
N GLY A 348 12.21 -38.82 16.27
CA GLY A 348 12.97 -39.70 15.37
C GLY A 348 12.44 -39.92 13.94
N LYS A 349 11.54 -39.06 13.41
CA LYS A 349 11.11 -39.12 12.00
C LYS A 349 11.17 -37.75 11.33
N SER A 350 11.73 -37.69 10.12
CA SER A 350 11.67 -36.51 9.24
C SER A 350 10.23 -36.27 8.80
N PHE A 351 9.70 -35.07 9.02
CA PHE A 351 8.36 -34.67 8.62
C PHE A 351 8.41 -33.36 7.84
N SER A 352 7.60 -33.26 6.78
CA SER A 352 7.42 -32.00 6.08
C SER A 352 6.66 -30.98 6.96
N PRO A 353 6.89 -29.66 6.80
CA PRO A 353 6.13 -28.60 7.49
C PRO A 353 4.60 -28.76 7.37
N LYS A 354 4.13 -29.35 6.27
CA LYS A 354 2.70 -29.62 6.00
C LYS A 354 2.12 -30.72 6.90
N GLN A 355 2.91 -31.72 7.28
CA GLN A 355 2.49 -32.79 8.20
C GLN A 355 2.46 -32.28 9.64
N ILE A 356 3.48 -31.53 10.05
CA ILE A 356 3.59 -30.88 11.37
C ILE A 356 2.37 -29.97 11.61
N ASN A 357 2.07 -29.07 10.67
CA ASN A 357 0.94 -28.14 10.82
C ASN A 357 -0.44 -28.82 10.92
N ARG A 358 -0.62 -30.03 10.39
CA ARG A 358 -1.89 -30.77 10.48
C ARG A 358 -2.12 -31.41 11.84
N THR A 359 -1.05 -31.70 12.57
CA THR A 359 -1.08 -32.43 13.85
C THR A 359 -0.96 -31.49 15.04
N LEU A 360 -0.22 -30.38 14.89
CA LEU A 360 0.01 -29.44 15.99
C LEU A 360 -1.17 -28.51 16.26
N PHE A 361 -1.90 -28.02 15.27
CA PHE A 361 -2.81 -26.89 15.49
C PHE A 361 -4.28 -27.30 15.65
N ILE A 362 -4.90 -26.94 16.78
CA ILE A 362 -6.33 -27.15 17.06
C ILE A 362 -7.15 -25.99 16.48
N ASN A 363 -8.11 -26.32 15.61
CA ASN A 363 -8.99 -25.35 14.95
C ASN A 363 -10.22 -25.07 15.83
N GLN A 364 -10.21 -23.97 16.59
CA GLN A 364 -11.36 -23.10 16.94
C GLN A 364 -11.06 -22.24 18.18
N TRP A 365 -10.65 -20.98 17.95
CA TRP A 365 -10.37 -20.00 19.02
C TRP A 365 -10.92 -18.59 18.71
N ASP A 366 -11.91 -18.48 17.83
CA ASP A 366 -12.45 -17.19 17.40
C ASP A 366 -12.89 -16.31 18.58
N ASP A 367 -13.56 -16.89 19.58
CA ASP A 367 -14.02 -16.14 20.75
C ASP A 367 -12.84 -15.59 21.57
N ALA A 368 -11.82 -16.44 21.80
CA ALA A 368 -10.61 -16.02 22.48
C ALA A 368 -9.87 -14.92 21.71
N VAL A 369 -9.81 -15.00 20.38
CA VAL A 369 -9.18 -13.95 19.56
C VAL A 369 -9.91 -12.62 19.73
N VAL A 370 -11.25 -12.64 19.69
CA VAL A 370 -12.05 -11.42 19.87
C VAL A 370 -11.85 -10.85 21.28
N TYR A 371 -11.74 -11.69 22.32
CA TYR A 371 -11.42 -11.23 23.68
C TYR A 371 -10.02 -10.61 23.78
N GLN A 372 -9.00 -11.25 23.20
CA GLN A 372 -7.64 -10.71 23.17
C GLN A 372 -7.57 -9.39 22.38
N LEU A 373 -8.30 -9.30 21.26
CA LEU A 373 -8.44 -8.05 20.50
C LEU A 373 -9.08 -6.96 21.35
N ARG A 374 -10.16 -7.26 22.08
CA ARG A 374 -10.83 -6.31 22.99
C ARG A 374 -9.90 -5.85 24.12
N ASP A 375 -9.05 -6.73 24.64
CA ASP A 375 -8.15 -6.36 25.72
C ASP A 375 -6.98 -5.50 25.19
N ALA A 376 -6.40 -5.85 24.04
CA ALA A 376 -5.45 -5.00 23.32
C ALA A 376 -6.05 -3.65 22.89
N TRP A 377 -7.36 -3.61 22.59
CA TRP A 377 -8.10 -2.40 22.25
C TRP A 377 -8.02 -1.33 23.34
N LYS A 378 -8.08 -1.76 24.61
CA LYS A 378 -8.03 -0.87 25.78
C LYS A 378 -6.64 -0.29 26.03
N GLU A 379 -5.60 -0.90 25.47
CA GLU A 379 -4.22 -0.44 25.62
C GLU A 379 -3.82 0.67 24.65
N GLN A 380 -4.65 0.94 23.63
CA GLN A 380 -4.30 1.85 22.54
C GLN A 380 -5.18 3.10 22.55
N PRO A 381 -4.60 4.31 22.38
CA PRO A 381 -5.38 5.49 22.07
C PRO A 381 -5.88 5.41 20.62
N ASN A 382 -7.16 5.73 20.39
CA ASN A 382 -7.79 5.70 19.06
C ASN A 382 -7.51 4.41 18.26
N PRO A 383 -7.87 3.23 18.81
CA PRO A 383 -7.52 1.94 18.24
C PRO A 383 -8.11 1.72 16.83
N ARG A 384 -7.28 1.17 15.93
CA ARG A 384 -7.66 0.69 14.60
C ARG A 384 -6.96 -0.62 14.31
N ALA A 385 -7.73 -1.64 13.92
CA ALA A 385 -7.23 -2.99 13.74
C ALA A 385 -7.50 -3.57 12.35
N ILE A 386 -6.59 -4.45 11.91
CA ILE A 386 -6.83 -5.36 10.79
C ILE A 386 -6.70 -6.79 11.27
N VAL A 387 -7.70 -7.60 10.94
CA VAL A 387 -7.73 -9.04 11.23
C VAL A 387 -7.54 -9.81 9.92
N PHE A 388 -6.39 -10.47 9.77
CA PHE A 388 -6.09 -11.29 8.59
C PHE A 388 -6.70 -12.68 8.76
N CYS A 389 -7.80 -12.92 8.05
CA CYS A 389 -8.61 -14.13 8.14
C CYS A 389 -8.27 -15.13 7.02
N GLY A 390 -8.48 -16.43 7.28
CA GLY A 390 -8.15 -17.49 6.33
C GLY A 390 -9.13 -17.60 5.16
N THR A 391 -10.43 -17.39 5.42
CA THR A 391 -11.52 -17.53 4.43
C THR A 391 -12.52 -16.39 4.55
N ILE A 392 -13.35 -16.19 3.51
CA ILE A 392 -14.42 -15.17 3.50
C ILE A 392 -15.41 -15.40 4.65
N GLU A 393 -15.86 -16.65 4.81
CA GLU A 393 -16.74 -17.05 5.90
C GLU A 393 -16.15 -16.71 7.26
N HIS A 394 -14.87 -17.00 7.48
CA HIS A 394 -14.18 -16.68 8.72
C HIS A 394 -14.11 -15.16 8.97
N ALA A 395 -13.84 -14.35 7.95
CA ALA A 395 -13.86 -12.89 8.09
C ALA A 395 -15.23 -12.33 8.47
N ILE A 396 -16.30 -12.92 7.93
CA ILE A 396 -17.69 -12.56 8.24
C ILE A 396 -18.02 -12.93 9.69
N ILE A 397 -17.67 -14.15 10.12
CA ILE A 397 -17.87 -14.61 11.51
C ILE A 397 -17.13 -13.71 12.49
N MET A 398 -15.86 -13.39 12.22
CA MET A 398 -15.06 -12.51 13.06
C MET A 398 -15.65 -11.10 13.16
N ARG A 399 -16.10 -10.53 12.04
CA ARG A 399 -16.81 -9.24 12.02
C ARG A 399 -18.03 -9.29 12.97
N ASP A 400 -18.86 -10.31 12.86
CA ASP A 400 -20.10 -10.42 13.63
C ASP A 400 -19.83 -10.59 15.13
N LYS A 401 -18.82 -11.38 15.49
CA LYS A 401 -18.41 -11.54 16.89
C LYS A 401 -17.86 -10.24 17.49
N ILE A 402 -17.03 -9.51 16.73
CA ILE A 402 -16.48 -8.22 17.17
C ILE A 402 -17.61 -7.22 17.40
N ASN A 403 -18.52 -7.06 16.44
CA ASN A 403 -19.66 -6.16 16.55
C ASN A 403 -20.58 -6.55 17.72
N SER A 404 -20.77 -7.85 17.98
CA SER A 404 -21.61 -8.34 19.08
C SER A 404 -21.05 -7.99 20.47
N LEU A 405 -19.74 -7.83 20.62
CA LEU A 405 -19.14 -7.37 21.88
C LEU A 405 -19.25 -5.85 22.09
N GLY A 406 -19.59 -5.08 21.05
CA GLY A 406 -19.95 -3.66 21.15
C GLY A 406 -18.83 -2.69 21.53
N PHE A 407 -17.55 -3.10 21.46
CA PHE A 407 -16.43 -2.20 21.78
C PHE A 407 -15.94 -1.36 20.59
N CYS A 408 -16.33 -1.72 19.37
CA CYS A 408 -15.98 -1.02 18.14
C CYS A 408 -16.87 -1.44 16.95
N ASN A 409 -16.72 -0.74 15.82
CA ASN A 409 -17.37 -1.09 14.56
C ASN A 409 -16.41 -1.89 13.67
N ALA A 410 -16.84 -3.07 13.23
CA ALA A 410 -16.08 -3.96 12.35
C ALA A 410 -16.80 -4.21 11.01
N GLU A 411 -16.02 -4.35 9.94
CA GLU A 411 -16.49 -4.78 8.63
C GLU A 411 -15.57 -5.84 8.00
N ALA A 412 -16.15 -6.70 7.16
CA ALA A 412 -15.40 -7.70 6.40
C ALA A 412 -15.05 -7.17 5.00
N ILE A 413 -13.85 -7.46 4.51
CA ILE A 413 -13.40 -7.05 3.17
C ILE A 413 -12.69 -8.22 2.46
N TYR A 414 -13.07 -8.50 1.21
CA TYR A 414 -12.51 -9.60 0.41
C TYR A 414 -12.60 -9.35 -1.11
N SER A 415 -11.63 -9.86 -1.88
CA SER A 415 -11.44 -9.53 -3.31
C SER A 415 -12.24 -10.41 -4.28
N GLY A 416 -12.61 -11.63 -3.88
CA GLY A 416 -13.35 -12.58 -4.71
C GLY A 416 -13.44 -13.97 -4.05
N ALA A 417 -14.34 -14.83 -4.54
CA ALA A 417 -14.73 -16.09 -3.93
C ALA A 417 -13.53 -17.03 -3.64
N SER A 418 -12.97 -16.95 -2.44
CA SER A 418 -12.28 -18.11 -1.84
C SER A 418 -13.36 -19.19 -1.74
N GLY A 419 -13.18 -20.33 -2.42
CA GLY A 419 -14.20 -21.37 -2.60
C GLY A 419 -15.14 -21.52 -1.38
N GLY A 420 -16.44 -21.40 -1.62
CA GLY A 420 -17.45 -21.36 -0.53
C GLY A 420 -18.80 -20.74 -0.89
N GLY A 421 -19.07 -20.41 -2.16
CA GLY A 421 -20.38 -19.90 -2.59
C GLY A 421 -20.64 -18.40 -2.34
N TYR A 422 -19.64 -17.63 -1.90
CA TYR A 422 -19.76 -16.18 -1.70
C TYR A 422 -19.53 -15.40 -2.99
N GLU A 423 -20.40 -14.44 -3.29
CA GLU A 423 -20.17 -13.52 -4.40
C GLU A 423 -18.98 -12.57 -4.11
N PRO A 424 -18.17 -12.23 -5.13
CA PRO A 424 -17.15 -11.20 -4.99
C PRO A 424 -17.74 -9.89 -4.47
N MET A 425 -17.11 -9.29 -3.45
CA MET A 425 -17.54 -7.98 -2.97
C MET A 425 -17.38 -6.94 -4.07
N SER A 426 -18.39 -6.11 -4.32
CA SER A 426 -18.25 -5.01 -5.30
C SER A 426 -17.13 -4.06 -4.90
N GLN A 427 -16.41 -3.52 -5.88
CA GLN A 427 -15.35 -2.54 -5.62
C GLN A 427 -15.89 -1.28 -4.93
N PHE A 428 -17.11 -0.88 -5.26
CA PHE A 428 -17.87 0.15 -4.56
C PHE A 428 -17.91 -0.10 -3.03
N LYS A 429 -18.38 -1.28 -2.61
CA LYS A 429 -18.48 -1.62 -1.19
C LYS A 429 -17.11 -1.64 -0.52
N ARG A 430 -16.06 -2.12 -1.20
CA ARG A 430 -14.68 -2.07 -0.70
C ARG A 430 -14.20 -0.63 -0.50
N ASN A 431 -14.41 0.24 -1.48
CA ASN A 431 -14.01 1.64 -1.42
C ASN A 431 -14.71 2.38 -0.27
N ARG A 432 -16.02 2.14 -0.08
CA ARG A 432 -16.78 2.66 1.06
C ARG A 432 -16.19 2.20 2.39
N ILE A 433 -15.98 0.89 2.56
CA ILE A 433 -15.37 0.32 3.78
C ILE A 433 -14.00 0.93 4.05
N LEU A 434 -13.14 1.06 3.04
CA LEU A 434 -11.81 1.67 3.21
C LEU A 434 -11.87 3.17 3.52
N SER A 435 -12.87 3.89 2.98
CA SER A 435 -13.10 5.31 3.29
C SER A 435 -13.55 5.47 4.75
N ASP A 436 -14.58 4.74 5.15
CA ASP A 436 -15.12 4.75 6.51
C ASP A 436 -14.09 4.25 7.53
N PHE A 437 -13.27 3.27 7.16
CA PHE A 437 -12.14 2.82 7.97
C PHE A 437 -11.07 3.91 8.15
N SER A 438 -10.81 4.72 7.12
CA SER A 438 -9.86 5.83 7.22
C SER A 438 -10.37 7.02 8.00
N GLU A 439 -11.69 7.24 8.01
CA GLU A 439 -12.33 8.28 8.80
C GLU A 439 -12.63 7.84 10.24
N GLY A 440 -12.47 6.54 10.56
CA GLY A 440 -12.69 5.99 11.89
C GLY A 440 -14.15 5.66 12.20
N ILE A 441 -15.02 5.66 11.19
CA ILE A 441 -16.40 5.18 11.29
C ILE A 441 -16.39 3.66 11.47
N ILE A 442 -15.55 2.96 10.68
CA ILE A 442 -15.16 1.57 10.90
C ILE A 442 -13.82 1.59 11.63
N ASN A 443 -13.66 0.75 12.64
CA ASN A 443 -12.43 0.69 13.44
C ASN A 443 -11.68 -0.64 13.27
N VAL A 444 -12.36 -1.70 12.81
CA VAL A 444 -11.75 -3.01 12.52
C VAL A 444 -12.11 -3.50 11.14
N VAL A 445 -11.11 -3.97 10.39
CA VAL A 445 -11.33 -4.61 9.09
C VAL A 445 -10.87 -6.06 9.12
N CYS A 446 -11.81 -6.98 8.93
CA CYS A 446 -11.55 -8.42 8.78
C CYS A 446 -11.28 -8.72 7.30
N ALA A 447 -10.03 -9.00 6.95
CA ALA A 447 -9.57 -9.04 5.56
C ALA A 447 -9.13 -10.42 5.09
N VAL A 448 -9.49 -10.74 3.84
CA VAL A 448 -9.06 -11.93 3.10
C VAL A 448 -8.48 -11.50 1.76
N ASP A 449 -7.21 -11.84 1.51
CA ASP A 449 -6.52 -11.71 0.21
C ASP A 449 -6.64 -10.35 -0.52
N ILE A 450 -6.86 -9.28 0.25
CA ILE A 450 -6.93 -7.90 -0.25
C ILE A 450 -5.63 -7.14 -0.01
N PHE A 451 -4.97 -7.36 1.12
CA PHE A 451 -3.83 -6.53 1.53
C PHE A 451 -2.46 -7.07 1.09
N ASN A 452 -2.45 -8.06 0.20
CA ASN A 452 -1.22 -8.68 -0.24
C ASN A 452 -0.44 -7.73 -1.16
N GLU A 453 -1.06 -7.03 -2.12
CA GLU A 453 -0.41 -6.03 -3.00
C GLU A 453 -1.42 -4.97 -3.50
N GLY A 454 -0.99 -3.73 -3.76
CA GLY A 454 -1.77 -2.72 -4.51
C GLY A 454 -2.84 -1.91 -3.76
N ILE A 455 -3.26 -2.31 -2.56
CA ILE A 455 -4.26 -1.55 -1.78
C ILE A 455 -3.59 -0.70 -0.69
N ASP A 456 -3.88 0.61 -0.72
CA ASP A 456 -3.44 1.54 0.32
C ASP A 456 -4.26 1.33 1.59
N VAL A 457 -3.58 0.81 2.60
CA VAL A 457 -4.18 0.50 3.91
C VAL A 457 -3.97 1.71 4.81
N PRO A 458 -5.05 2.28 5.38
CA PRO A 458 -4.94 3.32 6.39
C PRO A 458 -4.03 2.89 7.53
N ASP A 459 -3.42 3.86 8.22
CA ASP A 459 -2.55 3.54 9.34
C ASP A 459 -3.32 2.83 10.47
N VAL A 460 -2.71 1.80 11.04
CA VAL A 460 -3.30 0.92 12.07
C VAL A 460 -2.31 0.71 13.21
N ASN A 461 -2.84 0.52 14.42
CA ASN A 461 -2.06 0.28 15.64
C ASN A 461 -2.34 -1.09 16.27
N ILE A 462 -3.20 -1.91 15.67
CA ILE A 462 -3.39 -3.32 16.04
C ILE A 462 -3.40 -4.19 14.78
N LEU A 463 -2.64 -5.29 14.77
CA LEU A 463 -2.67 -6.31 13.72
C LEU A 463 -3.01 -7.66 14.34
N VAL A 464 -3.92 -8.41 13.72
CA VAL A 464 -4.29 -9.75 14.17
C VAL A 464 -4.05 -10.74 13.04
N PHE A 465 -3.18 -11.73 13.26
CA PHE A 465 -2.93 -12.81 12.31
C PHE A 465 -3.64 -14.08 12.78
N GLN A 466 -4.67 -14.51 12.04
CA GLN A 466 -5.39 -15.77 12.28
C GLN A 466 -5.23 -16.78 11.15
N ARG A 467 -4.26 -16.55 10.24
CA ARG A 467 -4.03 -17.40 9.07
C ARG A 467 -2.54 -17.65 8.86
N VAL A 468 -2.23 -18.79 8.27
CA VAL A 468 -0.90 -19.05 7.73
C VAL A 468 -0.66 -18.13 6.55
N THR A 469 0.31 -17.23 6.67
CA THR A 469 0.82 -16.48 5.51
C THR A 469 2.04 -17.20 4.97
N HIS A 470 1.84 -18.02 3.94
CA HIS A 470 2.91 -18.89 3.39
C HIS A 470 4.11 -18.10 2.83
N SER A 471 3.91 -16.85 2.42
CA SER A 471 4.97 -15.97 1.93
C SER A 471 5.50 -15.05 3.02
N ARG A 472 6.79 -15.18 3.36
CA ARG A 472 7.50 -14.27 4.28
C ARG A 472 7.42 -12.82 3.81
N ARG A 473 7.54 -12.58 2.50
CA ARG A 473 7.44 -11.24 1.91
C ARG A 473 6.08 -10.59 2.21
N ILE A 474 4.99 -11.31 1.96
CA ILE A 474 3.63 -10.81 2.22
C ILE A 474 3.46 -10.51 3.71
N PHE A 475 3.97 -11.37 4.59
CA PHE A 475 3.92 -11.13 6.03
C PHE A 475 4.69 -9.87 6.44
N ILE A 476 5.93 -9.68 5.97
CA ILE A 476 6.73 -8.48 6.24
C ILE A 476 6.03 -7.23 5.72
N GLN A 477 5.40 -7.31 4.55
CA GLN A 477 4.60 -6.20 4.02
C GLN A 477 3.39 -5.90 4.90
N GLN A 478 2.65 -6.92 5.35
CA GLN A 478 1.50 -6.76 6.26
C GLN A 478 1.91 -6.16 7.61
N LEU A 479 2.95 -6.70 8.25
CA LEU A 479 3.50 -6.18 9.50
C LEU A 479 3.99 -4.73 9.31
N GLY A 480 4.72 -4.47 8.21
CA GLY A 480 5.21 -3.13 7.87
C GLY A 480 4.13 -2.08 7.67
N ARG A 481 2.88 -2.46 7.38
CA ARG A 481 1.73 -1.52 7.35
C ARG A 481 1.39 -1.02 8.75
N GLY A 482 1.44 -1.89 9.76
CA GLY A 482 1.27 -1.51 11.16
C GLY A 482 2.49 -0.83 11.79
N LEU A 483 3.68 -0.98 11.21
CA LEU A 483 4.91 -0.35 11.72
C LEU A 483 5.12 1.10 11.26
N ARG A 484 4.23 1.65 10.42
CA ARG A 484 4.30 3.07 10.00
C ARG A 484 4.20 3.98 11.22
N ILE A 485 5.11 4.97 11.32
CA ILE A 485 4.99 6.06 12.29
C ILE A 485 3.89 7.02 11.85
N SER A 486 3.03 7.39 12.79
CA SER A 486 1.98 8.40 12.66
C SER A 486 1.83 9.19 13.95
N GLU A 487 1.13 10.33 13.88
CA GLU A 487 0.89 11.18 15.04
C GLU A 487 -0.05 10.48 16.04
N GLY A 488 0.31 10.50 17.33
CA GLY A 488 -0.46 9.87 18.40
C GLY A 488 -0.31 8.35 18.50
N LYS A 489 0.60 7.74 17.74
CA LYS A 489 0.87 6.30 17.76
C LYS A 489 2.18 5.99 18.46
N ASP A 490 2.08 5.34 19.62
CA ASP A 490 3.24 4.95 20.42
C ASP A 490 3.80 3.58 20.03
N LYS A 491 2.91 2.61 19.82
CA LYS A 491 3.26 1.24 19.44
C LYS A 491 2.19 0.60 18.56
N VAL A 492 2.56 -0.42 17.80
CA VAL A 492 1.63 -1.39 17.22
C VAL A 492 1.59 -2.63 18.09
N ILE A 493 0.39 -3.11 18.43
CA ILE A 493 0.20 -4.41 19.07
C ILE A 493 -0.08 -5.44 17.97
N VAL A 494 0.68 -6.52 17.95
CA VAL A 494 0.49 -7.64 17.03
C VAL A 494 0.01 -8.85 17.81
N LEU A 495 -1.17 -9.35 17.48
CA LEU A 495 -1.76 -10.56 18.04
C LEU A 495 -1.62 -11.67 16.98
N ASP A 496 -0.63 -12.54 17.14
CA ASP A 496 -0.35 -13.63 16.22
C ASP A 496 -0.83 -14.96 16.82
N PHE A 497 -1.94 -15.46 16.29
CA PHE A 497 -2.50 -16.76 16.67
C PHE A 497 -1.82 -17.81 15.81
N VAL A 498 -0.59 -18.13 16.21
CA VAL A 498 0.37 -18.84 15.38
C VAL A 498 -0.19 -20.17 14.93
N SER A 499 -0.27 -20.40 13.62
CA SER A 499 -0.78 -21.65 13.06
C SER A 499 0.22 -22.33 12.12
N ASP A 500 1.50 -21.91 12.18
CA ASP A 500 2.59 -22.45 11.35
C ASP A 500 3.96 -22.33 12.03
N ILE A 501 4.76 -23.39 11.93
CA ILE A 501 6.12 -23.44 12.50
C ILE A 501 7.08 -22.37 11.95
N ARG A 502 6.94 -21.98 10.68
CA ARG A 502 7.76 -20.92 10.08
C ARG A 502 7.46 -19.55 10.69
N ARG A 503 6.23 -19.35 11.18
CA ARG A 503 5.85 -18.14 11.89
C ARG A 503 6.51 -18.10 13.27
N PHE A 504 6.65 -19.25 13.94
CA PHE A 504 7.45 -19.37 15.17
C PHE A 504 8.91 -18.98 14.93
N ALA A 505 9.56 -19.55 13.92
CA ALA A 505 10.93 -19.19 13.57
C ALA A 505 11.08 -17.69 13.26
N ALA A 506 10.12 -17.09 12.56
CA ALA A 506 10.12 -15.65 12.27
C ALA A 506 9.99 -14.78 13.54
N GLY A 507 9.13 -15.16 14.49
CA GLY A 507 8.98 -14.45 15.75
C GLY A 507 10.23 -14.56 16.64
N ILE A 508 10.84 -15.75 16.72
CA ILE A 508 12.09 -15.97 17.44
C ILE A 508 13.23 -15.13 16.83
N SER A 509 13.40 -15.19 15.51
CA SER A 509 14.41 -14.40 14.81
C SER A 509 14.23 -12.89 15.04
N LEU A 510 12.98 -12.40 15.06
CA LEU A 510 12.69 -11.01 15.38
C LEU A 510 13.07 -10.68 16.83
N LYS A 511 12.70 -11.54 17.79
CA LYS A 511 13.05 -11.38 19.20
C LYS A 511 14.57 -11.28 19.41
N ASP A 512 15.31 -12.21 18.81
CA ASP A 512 16.76 -12.28 18.93
C ASP A 512 17.42 -11.06 18.27
N SER A 513 16.94 -10.65 17.09
CA SER A 513 17.48 -9.46 16.41
C SER A 513 17.25 -8.15 17.17
N LEU A 514 16.18 -8.06 17.97
CA LEU A 514 15.87 -6.90 18.79
C LEU A 514 16.67 -6.89 20.10
N SER A 515 16.88 -8.05 20.74
CA SER A 515 17.61 -8.14 22.01
C SER A 515 19.10 -7.82 21.92
N HIS A 516 19.71 -7.98 20.74
CA HIS A 516 21.12 -7.66 20.50
C HIS A 516 21.41 -6.15 20.36
N SER A 517 20.39 -5.29 20.42
CA SER A 517 20.50 -3.85 20.10
C SER A 517 20.45 -2.89 21.30
N ASP A 518 20.37 -3.41 22.53
CA ASP A 518 20.15 -2.64 23.77
C ASP A 518 21.31 -1.71 24.22
N THR A 519 22.30 -1.46 23.36
CA THR A 519 23.42 -0.56 23.65
C THR A 519 23.29 0.77 22.89
N GLY A 520 22.36 1.64 23.34
CA GLY A 520 22.59 3.09 23.25
C GLY A 520 21.61 3.99 22.47
N SER A 521 20.29 3.83 22.60
CA SER A 521 19.37 4.89 22.13
C SER A 521 18.69 5.65 23.28
N THR A 522 18.99 6.95 23.38
CA THR A 522 18.35 7.92 24.29
C THR A 522 16.96 8.30 23.77
N ARG A 523 15.94 7.54 24.14
CA ARG A 523 14.53 7.98 24.19
C ARG A 523 13.79 7.09 25.18
N ILE A 524 12.62 7.54 25.67
CA ILE A 524 11.76 6.79 26.59
C ILE A 524 11.47 5.42 25.94
N SER A 525 12.15 4.39 26.44
CA SER A 525 12.13 3.03 25.90
C SER A 525 10.82 2.37 26.30
N LEU A 526 9.88 2.28 25.35
CA LEU A 526 9.03 1.11 25.31
C LEU A 526 9.83 0.08 24.49
N PRO A 527 10.47 -0.92 25.12
CA PRO A 527 11.28 -1.87 24.38
C PRO A 527 10.38 -2.60 23.39
N ASN A 528 10.84 -2.71 22.14
CA ASN A 528 10.22 -3.63 21.19
C ASN A 528 10.17 -5.01 21.85
N LYS A 529 8.98 -5.59 21.97
CA LYS A 529 8.75 -6.80 22.76
C LYS A 529 8.18 -7.88 21.87
N VAL A 530 8.76 -9.09 21.95
CA VAL A 530 8.16 -10.31 21.40
C VAL A 530 7.93 -11.27 22.56
N THR A 531 6.66 -11.62 22.78
CA THR A 531 6.20 -12.39 23.95
C THR A 531 5.42 -13.61 23.49
N PHE A 532 5.69 -14.77 24.08
CA PHE A 532 4.89 -15.97 23.92
C PHE A 532 3.79 -15.99 24.96
N MET A 533 2.56 -16.27 24.55
CA MET A 533 1.36 -16.16 25.38
C MET A 533 0.59 -17.48 25.40
N LYS A 534 0.07 -17.84 26.57
CA LYS A 534 -0.99 -18.84 26.77
C LYS A 534 -2.17 -18.24 27.55
N VAL A 535 -3.28 -18.99 27.64
CA VAL A 535 -4.38 -18.69 28.56
C VAL A 535 -3.81 -18.50 29.97
N GLY A 536 -3.82 -17.26 30.46
CA GLY A 536 -3.34 -16.88 31.79
C GLY A 536 -2.06 -16.03 31.83
N GLY A 537 -1.34 -15.83 30.73
CA GLY A 537 -0.18 -14.91 30.69
C GLY A 537 0.96 -15.33 29.78
N GLU A 538 2.17 -14.82 30.06
CA GLU A 538 3.39 -15.15 29.34
C GLU A 538 3.80 -16.61 29.54
N ASP A 539 4.27 -17.27 28.48
CA ASP A 539 4.71 -18.66 28.51
C ASP A 539 6.15 -18.82 27.97
N PRO A 540 7.17 -18.55 28.80
CA PRO A 540 8.57 -18.74 28.42
C PRO A 540 8.98 -20.21 28.25
N GLN A 541 8.20 -21.17 28.78
CA GLN A 541 8.52 -22.60 28.66
C GLN A 541 8.29 -23.10 27.24
N THR A 542 7.19 -22.68 26.62
CA THR A 542 6.90 -22.95 25.21
C THR A 542 8.00 -22.42 24.29
N GLU A 543 8.53 -21.23 24.57
CA GLU A 543 9.64 -20.67 23.80
C GLU A 543 10.89 -21.55 23.86
N SER A 544 11.32 -21.93 25.06
CA SER A 544 12.52 -22.77 25.25
C SER A 544 12.41 -24.09 24.50
N PHE A 545 11.23 -24.72 24.54
CA PHE A 545 10.97 -25.97 23.84
C PHE A 545 11.00 -25.79 22.31
N LEU A 546 10.37 -24.74 21.79
CA LEU A 546 10.36 -24.45 20.36
C LEU A 546 11.75 -24.13 19.80
N ARG A 547 12.60 -23.46 20.57
CA ARG A 547 14.00 -23.20 20.18
C ARG A 547 14.78 -24.51 20.03
N GLN A 548 14.74 -25.37 21.06
CA GLN A 548 15.39 -26.67 21.02
C GLN A 548 14.92 -27.51 19.84
N TRP A 549 13.62 -27.53 19.57
CA TRP A 549 13.05 -28.30 18.49
C TRP A 549 13.35 -27.71 17.09
N LEU A 550 13.42 -26.37 16.94
CA LEU A 550 13.87 -25.74 15.70
C LEU A 550 15.33 -26.06 15.40
N ASP A 551 16.19 -26.06 16.42
CA ASP A 551 17.59 -26.48 16.26
C ASP A 551 17.68 -27.95 15.81
N ASP A 552 16.83 -28.83 16.36
CA ASP A 552 16.74 -30.23 15.95
C ASP A 552 16.22 -30.40 14.50
N VAL A 553 15.27 -29.57 14.05
CA VAL A 553 14.75 -29.61 12.66
C VAL A 553 15.78 -29.08 11.66
N VAL A 554 16.49 -27.99 11.98
CA VAL A 554 17.56 -27.45 11.14
C VAL A 554 18.72 -28.45 11.01
N ALA A 555 19.07 -29.16 12.10
CA ALA A 555 20.07 -30.20 12.09
C ALA A 555 19.69 -31.44 11.26
N ILE A 556 18.39 -31.73 11.12
CA ILE A 556 17.88 -32.83 10.28
C ILE A 556 17.82 -32.41 8.79
N GLU A 557 17.54 -31.14 8.47
CA GLU A 557 17.43 -30.66 7.09
C GLU A 557 18.78 -30.44 6.37
N ASP A 558 19.87 -30.21 7.09
CA ASP A 558 21.23 -30.19 6.49
C ASP A 558 21.72 -31.59 6.03
N SER A 559 20.88 -32.63 6.15
CA SER A 559 21.19 -34.02 5.77
C SER A 559 20.45 -34.56 4.53
N GLU A 560 19.46 -33.84 3.98
CA GLU A 560 18.71 -34.24 2.77
C GLU A 560 18.44 -33.05 1.82
N ASP A 561 18.79 -33.22 0.54
CA ASP A 561 18.86 -32.19 -0.51
C ASP A 561 17.51 -31.61 -1.03
N ASP A 562 16.37 -31.75 -0.32
CA ASP A 562 15.08 -31.32 -0.89
C ASP A 562 14.00 -30.83 0.12
N ALA A 563 14.42 -30.19 1.22
CA ALA A 563 13.50 -29.56 2.18
C ALA A 563 13.75 -28.05 2.29
N SER A 564 12.94 -27.26 1.58
CA SER A 564 13.02 -25.79 1.58
C SER A 564 12.48 -25.16 2.87
N VAL A 565 13.33 -25.06 3.89
CA VAL A 565 13.13 -24.11 5.00
C VAL A 565 13.52 -22.70 4.59
N LEU A 566 12.75 -21.74 5.10
CA LEU A 566 13.04 -20.31 5.04
C LEU A 566 14.40 -20.04 5.69
N ARG A 567 15.47 -20.02 4.89
CA ARG A 567 16.77 -19.51 5.34
C ARG A 567 16.64 -18.00 5.62
N PHE A 568 17.03 -17.60 6.82
CA PHE A 568 17.18 -16.18 7.16
C PHE A 568 18.49 -15.67 6.54
N PRO A 569 18.52 -14.46 5.94
CA PRO A 569 19.75 -13.94 5.38
C PRO A 569 20.74 -13.54 6.50
N PRO A 570 22.05 -13.64 6.26
CA PRO A 570 23.03 -12.95 7.08
C PRO A 570 22.84 -11.43 6.99
N LEU A 571 23.33 -10.69 7.98
CA LEU A 571 23.39 -9.22 7.94
C LEU A 571 24.01 -8.77 6.61
N LEU A 572 23.27 -7.97 5.83
CA LEU A 572 23.80 -7.38 4.60
C LEU A 572 24.90 -6.39 4.95
N GLN A 573 26.17 -6.80 4.81
CA GLN A 573 27.29 -5.88 4.86
C GLN A 573 27.26 -5.00 3.61
N GLY A 574 26.81 -3.74 3.75
CA GLY A 574 26.72 -2.85 2.60
C GLY A 574 26.30 -1.40 2.86
N GLY A 575 26.18 -0.96 4.11
CA GLY A 575 26.00 0.47 4.41
C GLY A 575 27.24 0.98 5.13
N LYS A 576 27.91 2.02 4.61
CA LYS A 576 28.75 2.85 5.47
C LYS A 576 27.83 3.42 6.56
N GLN A 577 28.20 3.23 7.82
CA GLN A 577 27.52 3.79 8.99
C GLN A 577 27.32 5.30 8.84
#